data_AF-A0A3L6J744-F1
#
_entry.id   AF-A0A3L6J744-F1
#
_cell.length_a   1.000
_cell.length_b   1.000
_cell.length_c   1.000
_cell.angle_alpha   90.00
_cell.angle_beta   90.00
_cell.angle_gamma   90.00
#
_symmetry.space_group_name_H-M   'P 1'
#
loop_
_entity.id
_entity.type
_entity.pdbx_description
1 polymer ?
#
loop_
_entity_poly.entity_id
_entity_poly.type
_entity_poly.pdbx_seq_one_letter_code
_entity_poly.pdbx_strand_id
1 'polypeptide(L)'
;MVEVFIRYVTSTGLEKYEIFKATESHINLDLRDMTSVDLLPLIWCIDLEYLSLGYNSLSGVDLTPLAKCGRLKELRLNHNRLQEIDLVPIAECHDIREITLRENQIKRLDVTPLFGCPWLRELELDKGVTLTADLMLRSIGNWPDILVERYRDILWKARDRV
;
A
#
# COMPACT_ATOMS: atom_id res chain seq x y z
N MET A 1 -11.43 -25.85 -2.49
CA MET A 1 -11.30 -24.39 -2.40
C MET A 1 -9.83 -24.10 -2.15
N VAL A 2 -9.21 -23.17 -2.89
CA VAL A 2 -7.76 -22.91 -2.74
C VAL A 2 -7.54 -22.11 -1.46
N GLU A 3 -6.63 -22.58 -0.62
CA GLU A 3 -6.20 -21.90 0.60
C GLU A 3 -4.83 -21.26 0.37
N VAL A 4 -4.61 -20.10 0.96
CA VAL A 4 -3.35 -19.37 0.96
C VAL A 4 -2.82 -19.24 2.38
N PHE A 5 -1.50 -19.35 2.53
CA PHE A 5 -0.82 -19.39 3.82
C PHE A 5 0.06 -18.16 3.95
N ILE A 6 -0.41 -17.14 4.67
CA ILE A 6 0.35 -15.92 4.87
C ILE A 6 1.26 -16.11 6.06
N ARG A 7 2.57 -16.15 5.83
CA ARG A 7 3.59 -16.33 6.87
C ARG A 7 4.09 -14.99 7.37
N TYR A 8 4.43 -14.92 8.65
CA TYR A 8 4.95 -13.71 9.27
C TYR A 8 5.86 -14.03 10.45
N VAL A 9 6.71 -13.08 10.82
CA VAL A 9 7.62 -13.15 11.97
C VAL A 9 7.20 -12.10 12.99
N THR A 10 7.11 -12.47 14.28
CA THR A 10 6.79 -11.53 15.36
C THR A 10 8.01 -10.80 15.90
N SER A 11 7.82 -9.78 16.75
CA SER A 11 8.93 -9.06 17.40
C SER A 11 9.81 -9.95 18.28
N THR A 12 9.28 -11.06 18.78
CA THR A 12 10.02 -12.09 19.54
C THR A 12 10.78 -13.08 18.66
N GLY A 13 10.70 -12.94 17.34
CA GLY A 13 11.30 -13.86 16.36
C GLY A 13 10.51 -15.15 16.13
N LEU A 14 9.23 -15.22 16.56
CA LEU A 14 8.40 -16.40 16.30
C LEU A 14 7.84 -16.35 14.88
N GLU A 15 8.04 -17.43 14.14
CA GLU A 15 7.38 -17.64 12.86
C GLU A 15 5.95 -18.14 13.09
N LYS A 16 5.00 -17.49 12.42
CA LYS A 16 3.58 -17.81 12.47
C LYS A 16 3.00 -17.76 11.06
N TYR A 17 1.77 -18.25 10.92
CA TYR A 17 1.01 -18.13 9.69
C TYR A 17 -0.48 -17.98 9.99
N GLU A 18 -1.18 -17.36 9.05
CA GLU A 18 -2.65 -17.37 8.97
C GLU A 18 -3.07 -18.07 7.68
N ILE A 19 -4.22 -18.74 7.71
CA ILE A 19 -4.79 -19.40 6.54
C ILE A 19 -6.02 -18.60 6.10
N PHE A 20 -6.07 -18.26 4.82
CA PHE A 20 -7.24 -17.65 4.18
C PHE A 20 -7.66 -18.47 2.97
N LYS A 21 -8.91 -18.31 2.56
CA LYS A 21 -9.34 -18.81 1.25
C LYS A 21 -8.93 -17.79 0.19
N ALA A 22 -8.54 -18.26 -0.98
CA ALA A 22 -8.24 -17.38 -2.13
C ALA A 22 -9.44 -16.53 -2.56
N THR A 23 -10.67 -16.93 -2.18
CA THR A 23 -11.91 -16.21 -2.46
C THR A 23 -12.29 -15.19 -1.38
N GLU A 24 -11.50 -15.05 -0.31
CA GLU A 24 -11.78 -14.01 0.70
C GLU A 24 -11.60 -12.63 0.06
N SER A 25 -12.62 -11.79 0.19
CA SER A 25 -12.54 -10.40 -0.24
C SER A 25 -11.92 -9.49 0.83
N HIS A 26 -11.82 -9.95 2.07
CA HIS A 26 -11.31 -9.17 3.20
C HIS A 26 -10.29 -9.99 3.99
N ILE A 27 -9.04 -9.52 4.03
CA ILE A 27 -7.97 -10.10 4.82
C ILE A 27 -7.54 -9.08 5.88
N ASN A 28 -7.77 -9.41 7.14
CA ASN A 28 -7.33 -8.62 8.29
C ASN A 28 -6.19 -9.34 9.02
N LEU A 29 -5.02 -8.70 9.01
CA LEU A 29 -3.77 -9.11 9.65
C LEU A 29 -3.32 -8.11 10.73
N ASP A 30 -4.24 -7.32 11.28
CA ASP A 30 -3.94 -6.33 12.31
C ASP A 30 -3.52 -6.98 13.63
N LEU A 31 -2.80 -6.22 14.48
CA LEU A 31 -2.53 -6.57 15.88
C LEU A 31 -1.83 -7.94 16.06
N ARG A 32 -0.93 -8.29 15.15
CA ARG A 32 -0.21 -9.58 15.16
C ARG A 32 1.25 -9.47 15.57
N ASP A 33 1.69 -8.27 15.97
CA ASP A 33 3.07 -7.98 16.37
C ASP A 33 4.10 -8.34 15.28
N MET A 34 3.69 -8.20 14.01
CA MET A 34 4.54 -8.60 12.89
C MET A 34 5.72 -7.64 12.69
N THR A 35 6.92 -8.17 12.52
CA THR A 35 8.10 -7.42 12.03
C THR A 35 8.35 -7.66 10.54
N SER A 36 7.90 -8.78 10.01
CA SER A 36 7.88 -9.08 8.57
C SER A 36 6.69 -9.97 8.21
N VAL A 37 6.25 -9.89 6.95
CA VAL A 37 5.14 -10.67 6.41
C VAL A 37 5.42 -11.05 4.96
N ASP A 38 5.07 -12.29 4.58
CA ASP A 38 5.13 -12.78 3.21
C ASP A 38 3.75 -12.69 2.56
N LEU A 39 3.57 -11.70 1.68
CA LEU A 39 2.34 -11.47 0.93
C LEU A 39 2.30 -12.22 -0.41
N LEU A 40 3.35 -12.96 -0.80
CA LEU A 40 3.39 -13.69 -2.07
C LEU A 40 2.15 -14.57 -2.33
N PRO A 41 1.57 -15.26 -1.34
CA PRO A 41 0.35 -16.04 -1.55
C PRO A 41 -0.87 -15.24 -2.03
N LEU A 42 -0.90 -13.91 -1.82
CA LEU A 42 -1.99 -13.04 -2.26
C LEU A 42 -2.13 -12.93 -3.78
N ILE A 43 -1.15 -13.41 -4.57
CA ILE A 43 -1.30 -13.49 -6.03
C ILE A 43 -2.52 -14.31 -6.48
N TRP A 44 -3.01 -15.20 -5.61
CA TRP A 44 -4.19 -16.03 -5.86
C TRP A 44 -5.50 -15.38 -5.39
N CYS A 45 -5.43 -14.30 -4.61
CA CYS A 45 -6.57 -13.59 -4.02
C CYS A 45 -7.10 -12.51 -4.98
N ILE A 46 -7.55 -12.91 -6.16
CA ILE A 46 -8.00 -11.98 -7.22
C ILE A 46 -9.28 -11.21 -6.87
N ASP A 47 -10.06 -11.72 -5.93
CA ASP A 47 -11.29 -11.10 -5.42
C ASP A 47 -11.05 -10.24 -4.16
N LEU A 48 -9.79 -10.06 -3.75
CA LEU A 48 -9.43 -9.26 -2.59
C LEU A 48 -9.81 -7.79 -2.79
N GLU A 49 -10.64 -7.26 -1.89
CA GLU A 49 -11.09 -5.87 -1.86
C GLU A 49 -10.49 -5.09 -0.69
N TYR A 50 -10.15 -5.77 0.42
CA TYR A 50 -9.64 -5.15 1.63
C TYR A 50 -8.43 -5.92 2.18
N LEU A 51 -7.32 -5.22 2.38
CA LEU A 51 -6.15 -5.74 3.09
C LEU A 51 -5.75 -4.80 4.22
N SER A 52 -5.67 -5.33 5.43
CA SER A 52 -5.24 -4.57 6.61
C SER A 52 -4.09 -5.27 7.32
N LEU A 53 -3.02 -4.53 7.55
CA LEU A 53 -1.79 -4.91 8.24
C LEU A 53 -1.46 -3.90 9.35
N GLY A 54 -2.47 -3.20 9.84
CA GLY A 54 -2.33 -2.10 10.79
C GLY A 54 -1.97 -2.58 12.20
N TYR A 55 -1.41 -1.68 13.02
CA TYR A 55 -1.02 -1.97 14.39
C TYR A 55 -0.07 -3.18 14.51
N ASN A 56 0.97 -3.17 13.67
CA ASN A 56 2.07 -4.13 13.70
C ASN A 56 3.39 -3.39 13.94
N SER A 57 4.52 -4.05 13.72
CA SER A 57 5.87 -3.48 13.85
C SER A 57 6.67 -3.60 12.55
N LEU A 58 6.01 -3.60 11.39
CA LEU A 58 6.63 -3.78 10.09
C LEU A 58 7.58 -2.62 9.79
N SER A 59 8.85 -2.93 9.48
CA SER A 59 9.83 -1.95 9.01
C SER A 59 9.85 -1.82 7.47
N GLY A 60 9.28 -2.81 6.78
CA GLY A 60 9.10 -2.84 5.33
C GLY A 60 8.06 -3.90 4.96
N VAL A 61 7.47 -3.78 3.77
CA VAL A 61 6.52 -4.74 3.21
C VAL A 61 6.63 -4.74 1.69
N ASP A 62 6.69 -5.93 1.09
CA ASP A 62 6.66 -6.07 -0.37
C ASP A 62 5.20 -6.13 -0.86
N LEU A 63 4.80 -5.10 -1.60
CA LEU A 63 3.45 -4.99 -2.16
C LEU A 63 3.33 -5.61 -3.56
N THR A 64 4.41 -6.13 -4.15
CA THR A 64 4.41 -6.73 -5.50
C THR A 64 3.26 -7.72 -5.75
N PRO A 65 2.89 -8.60 -4.79
CA PRO A 65 1.78 -9.54 -4.97
C PRO A 65 0.42 -8.86 -5.22
N LEU A 66 0.22 -7.64 -4.70
CA LEU A 66 -1.03 -6.91 -4.81
C LEU A 66 -1.33 -6.44 -6.24
N ALA A 67 -0.32 -6.44 -7.13
CA ALA A 67 -0.54 -6.16 -8.55
C ALA A 67 -1.49 -7.18 -9.22
N LYS A 68 -1.77 -8.33 -8.59
CA LYS A 68 -2.79 -9.30 -9.04
C LYS A 68 -4.17 -9.07 -8.43
N CYS A 69 -4.27 -8.23 -7.40
CA CYS A 69 -5.51 -7.90 -6.70
C CYS A 69 -6.15 -6.66 -7.32
N GLY A 70 -6.58 -6.75 -8.59
CA GLY A 70 -7.14 -5.60 -9.33
C GLY A 70 -8.42 -5.00 -8.73
N ARG A 71 -9.09 -5.74 -7.84
CA ARG A 71 -10.30 -5.31 -7.11
C ARG A 71 -10.02 -4.69 -5.74
N LEU A 72 -8.75 -4.54 -5.36
CA LEU A 72 -8.38 -3.98 -4.06
C LEU A 72 -8.88 -2.53 -3.96
N LYS A 73 -9.69 -2.26 -2.94
CA LYS A 73 -10.30 -0.95 -2.64
C LYS A 73 -9.64 -0.27 -1.46
N GLU A 74 -9.20 -1.04 -0.46
CA GLU A 74 -8.63 -0.51 0.77
C GLU A 74 -7.32 -1.21 1.13
N LEU A 75 -6.28 -0.42 1.37
CA LEU A 75 -4.99 -0.89 1.90
C LEU A 75 -4.67 -0.14 3.19
N ARG A 76 -4.58 -0.88 4.31
CA ARG A 76 -4.23 -0.30 5.61
C ARG A 76 -2.90 -0.79 6.13
N LEU A 77 -2.00 0.15 6.35
CA LEU A 77 -0.63 -0.06 6.85
C LEU A 77 -0.30 0.88 8.02
N ASN A 78 -1.33 1.49 8.63
CA ASN A 78 -1.19 2.43 9.73
C ASN A 78 -0.65 1.77 11.02
N HIS A 79 -0.01 2.56 11.89
CA HIS A 79 0.64 2.06 13.10
C HIS A 79 1.64 0.93 12.81
N ASN A 80 2.67 1.25 12.05
CA ASN A 80 3.80 0.39 11.76
C ASN A 80 5.12 1.18 11.94
N ARG A 81 6.24 0.68 11.41
CA ARG A 81 7.56 1.31 11.51
C ARG A 81 8.16 1.53 10.11
N LEU A 82 7.32 1.68 9.09
CA LEU A 82 7.75 1.83 7.70
C LEU A 82 8.49 3.16 7.54
N GLN A 83 9.69 3.12 6.96
CA GLN A 83 10.47 4.32 6.63
C GLN A 83 10.31 4.71 5.16
N GLU A 84 10.01 3.71 4.33
CA GLU A 84 9.75 3.80 2.90
C GLU A 84 8.70 2.76 2.51
N ILE A 85 8.04 2.98 1.38
CA ILE A 85 7.12 2.03 0.79
C ILE A 85 7.07 2.25 -0.72
N ASP A 86 7.17 1.16 -1.47
CA ASP A 86 6.99 1.18 -2.92
C ASP A 86 5.51 0.99 -3.26
N LEU A 87 4.92 2.02 -3.88
CA LEU A 87 3.53 2.01 -4.32
C LEU A 87 3.37 1.58 -5.79
N VAL A 88 4.44 1.27 -6.52
CA VAL A 88 4.36 0.86 -7.93
C VAL A 88 3.35 -0.27 -8.16
N PRO A 89 3.28 -1.34 -7.34
CA PRO A 89 2.30 -2.40 -7.52
C PRO A 89 0.83 -1.93 -7.40
N ILE A 90 0.59 -0.84 -6.68
CA ILE A 90 -0.75 -0.30 -6.43
C ILE A 90 -1.33 0.38 -7.67
N ALA A 91 -0.50 0.76 -8.66
CA ALA A 91 -0.98 1.27 -9.94
C ALA A 91 -1.86 0.26 -10.70
N GLU A 92 -1.71 -1.04 -10.43
CA GLU A 92 -2.54 -2.10 -11.02
C GLU A 92 -3.87 -2.31 -10.27
N CYS A 93 -3.99 -1.78 -9.04
CA CYS A 93 -5.21 -1.79 -8.22
C CYS A 93 -6.12 -0.63 -8.61
N HIS A 94 -6.72 -0.70 -9.79
CA HIS A 94 -7.52 0.39 -10.38
C HIS A 94 -8.71 0.82 -9.53
N ASP A 95 -9.25 -0.09 -8.70
CA ASP A 95 -10.39 0.14 -7.81
C ASP A 95 -10.01 0.71 -6.44
N ILE A 96 -8.73 0.99 -6.18
CA ILE A 96 -8.26 1.50 -4.88
C ILE A 96 -8.93 2.85 -4.57
N ARG A 97 -9.38 2.98 -3.33
CA ARG A 97 -10.11 4.15 -2.80
C ARG A 97 -9.40 4.75 -1.61
N GLU A 98 -8.82 3.90 -0.76
CA GLU A 98 -8.25 4.32 0.52
C GLU A 98 -6.90 3.64 0.74
N ILE A 99 -5.91 4.47 1.06
CA ILE A 99 -4.59 4.03 1.52
C ILE A 99 -4.28 4.77 2.82
N THR A 100 -4.08 4.03 3.90
CA THR A 100 -3.65 4.62 5.18
C THR A 100 -2.25 4.17 5.57
N LEU A 101 -1.38 5.16 5.75
CA LEU A 101 0.03 5.02 6.09
C LEU A 101 0.40 5.83 7.34
N ARG A 102 -0.60 6.37 8.07
CA ARG A 102 -0.39 7.12 9.31
C ARG A 102 0.34 6.31 10.37
N GLU A 103 0.99 7.01 11.29
CA GLU A 103 1.69 6.41 12.43
C GLU A 103 2.76 5.43 11.92
N ASN A 104 3.56 5.92 10.97
CA ASN A 104 4.77 5.26 10.46
C ASN A 104 5.98 6.19 10.64
N GLN A 105 7.07 5.91 9.95
CA GLN A 105 8.31 6.70 9.97
C GLN A 105 8.66 7.22 8.56
N ILE A 106 7.68 7.25 7.67
CA ILE A 106 7.83 7.71 6.28
C ILE A 106 8.11 9.21 6.30
N LYS A 107 9.23 9.63 5.71
CA LYS A 107 9.58 11.05 5.56
C LYS A 107 9.26 11.59 4.18
N ARG A 108 9.31 10.70 3.19
CA ARG A 108 9.09 11.03 1.78
C ARG A 108 8.33 9.89 1.11
N LEU A 109 7.35 10.23 0.29
CA LEU A 109 6.55 9.26 -0.45
C LEU A 109 6.49 9.64 -1.93
N ASP A 110 6.78 8.69 -2.81
CA ASP A 110 6.50 8.83 -4.24
C ASP A 110 5.05 8.44 -4.53
N VAL A 111 4.25 9.41 -4.97
CA VAL A 111 2.83 9.22 -5.30
C VAL A 111 2.60 9.06 -6.80
N THR A 112 3.66 8.96 -7.61
CA THR A 112 3.59 8.67 -9.05
C THR A 112 2.65 7.50 -9.40
N PRO A 113 2.69 6.35 -8.69
CA PRO A 113 1.79 5.24 -9.00
C PRO A 113 0.31 5.57 -8.78
N LEU A 114 0.00 6.48 -7.85
CA LEU A 114 -1.38 6.81 -7.46
C LEU A 114 -2.12 7.62 -8.53
N PHE A 115 -1.41 8.17 -9.52
CA PHE A 115 -2.05 8.80 -10.68
C PHE A 115 -2.78 7.78 -11.58
N GLY A 116 -2.45 6.49 -11.47
CA GLY A 116 -3.18 5.40 -12.13
C GLY A 116 -4.46 4.97 -11.42
N CYS A 117 -4.79 5.58 -10.27
CA CYS A 117 -5.87 5.14 -9.38
C CYS A 117 -7.04 6.14 -9.38
N PRO A 118 -7.90 6.17 -10.41
CA PRO A 118 -8.91 7.23 -10.60
C PRO A 118 -9.96 7.31 -9.49
N TRP A 119 -10.12 6.25 -8.70
CA TRP A 119 -11.10 6.18 -7.61
C TRP A 119 -10.50 6.47 -6.23
N LEU A 120 -9.23 6.85 -6.14
CA LEU A 120 -8.57 7.18 -4.88
C LEU A 120 -9.22 8.43 -4.27
N ARG A 121 -9.82 8.27 -3.09
CA ARG A 121 -10.52 9.31 -2.34
C ARG A 121 -9.78 9.69 -1.07
N GLU A 122 -9.03 8.75 -0.50
CA GLU A 122 -8.35 8.94 0.76
C GLU A 122 -6.90 8.45 0.71
N LEU A 123 -5.99 9.34 1.10
CA LEU A 123 -4.58 9.05 1.33
C LEU A 123 -4.20 9.64 2.69
N GLU A 124 -4.17 8.80 3.71
CA GLU A 124 -3.83 9.22 5.06
C GLU A 124 -2.32 9.08 5.31
N LEU A 125 -1.71 10.19 5.71
CA LEU A 125 -0.28 10.30 5.98
C LEU A 125 -0.06 11.11 7.26
N ASP A 126 1.12 10.94 7.85
CA ASP A 126 1.57 11.78 8.96
C ASP A 126 1.88 13.20 8.50
N LYS A 127 1.80 14.14 9.44
CA LYS A 127 2.16 15.53 9.17
C LYS A 127 3.66 15.64 8.85
N GLY A 128 3.99 16.31 7.77
CA GLY A 128 5.39 16.55 7.37
C GLY A 128 5.97 15.53 6.39
N VAL A 129 5.19 14.53 5.97
CA VAL A 129 5.57 13.66 4.84
C VAL A 129 5.70 14.52 3.58
N THR A 130 6.88 14.47 2.96
CA THR A 130 7.13 15.15 1.68
C THR A 130 6.64 14.28 0.53
N LEU A 131 5.67 14.77 -0.24
CA LEU A 131 5.19 14.07 -1.43
C LEU A 131 6.09 14.37 -2.63
N THR A 132 6.39 13.36 -3.43
CA THR A 132 7.08 13.54 -4.72
C THR A 132 6.33 12.82 -5.83
N ALA A 133 6.43 13.34 -7.06
CA ALA A 133 5.84 12.71 -8.23
C ALA A 133 6.64 13.04 -9.50
N ASP A 134 6.48 12.23 -10.54
CA ASP A 134 7.03 12.46 -11.88
C ASP A 134 6.53 13.79 -12.46
N LEU A 135 7.46 14.67 -12.83
CA LEU A 135 7.21 15.98 -13.42
C LEU A 135 6.30 15.91 -14.66
N MET A 136 6.34 14.83 -15.42
CA MET A 136 5.52 14.67 -16.63
C MET A 136 4.02 14.58 -16.30
N LEU A 137 3.66 14.15 -15.10
CA LEU A 137 2.27 14.03 -14.66
C LEU A 137 1.64 15.39 -14.31
N ARG A 138 2.47 16.43 -14.11
CA ARG A 138 2.06 17.79 -13.72
C ARG A 138 1.09 18.46 -14.71
N SER A 139 1.10 18.01 -15.96
CA SER A 139 0.30 18.59 -17.07
C SER A 139 -0.83 17.68 -17.54
N ILE A 140 -1.00 16.50 -16.94
CA ILE A 140 -2.02 15.54 -17.35
C ILE A 140 -3.32 15.93 -16.64
N GLY A 141 -4.41 16.14 -17.37
CA GLY A 141 -5.64 16.74 -16.80
C GLY A 141 -6.56 15.80 -16.03
N ASN A 142 -6.15 14.56 -15.75
CA ASN A 142 -7.00 13.55 -15.08
C ASN A 142 -6.26 12.97 -13.88
N TRP A 143 -6.52 13.52 -12.70
CA TRP A 143 -5.93 13.09 -11.43
C TRP A 143 -7.04 12.67 -10.47
N PRO A 144 -6.74 11.80 -9.50
CA PRO A 144 -7.57 11.67 -8.32
C PRO A 144 -7.67 13.03 -7.60
N ASP A 145 -8.89 13.43 -7.23
CA ASP A 145 -9.16 14.75 -6.62
C ASP A 145 -8.25 15.03 -5.42
N ILE A 146 -7.97 14.02 -4.60
CA ILE A 146 -7.10 14.12 -3.42
C ILE A 146 -5.66 14.52 -3.75
N LEU A 147 -5.16 14.19 -4.96
CA LEU A 147 -3.83 14.62 -5.41
C LEU A 147 -3.86 16.01 -6.03
N VAL A 148 -5.00 16.43 -6.61
CA VAL A 148 -5.23 17.81 -7.06
C VAL A 148 -5.14 18.77 -5.88
N GLU A 149 -5.81 18.44 -4.77
CA GLU A 149 -5.79 19.24 -3.54
C GLU A 149 -4.38 19.41 -2.97
N ARG A 150 -3.51 18.41 -3.19
CA ARG A 150 -2.11 18.38 -2.72
C ARG A 150 -1.10 18.85 -3.77
N TYR A 151 -1.54 19.33 -4.93
CA TYR A 151 -0.68 19.68 -6.07
C TYR A 151 0.51 20.58 -5.70
N ARG A 152 0.27 21.58 -4.84
CA ARG A 152 1.29 22.55 -4.42
C ARG A 152 2.32 21.98 -3.45
N ASP A 153 1.96 20.90 -2.76
CA ASP A 153 2.79 20.25 -1.75
C ASP A 153 3.63 19.10 -2.34
N ILE A 154 3.34 18.70 -3.59
CA ILE A 154 4.10 17.69 -4.33
C ILE A 154 5.37 18.31 -4.91
N LEU A 155 6.52 17.73 -4.57
CA LEU A 155 7.78 18.03 -5.24
C LEU A 155 7.87 17.22 -6.55
N TRP A 156 7.65 17.92 -7.66
CA TRP A 156 7.73 17.38 -9.01
C TRP A 156 9.18 17.17 -9.45
N LYS A 157 9.54 15.95 -9.85
CA LYS A 157 10.93 15.59 -10.19
C LYS A 157 10.98 14.98 -11.59
N ALA A 158 12.00 15.33 -12.36
CA ALA A 158 12.32 14.57 -13.57
C ALA A 158 12.71 13.15 -13.15
N ARG A 159 12.30 12.13 -13.93
CA ARG A 159 12.82 10.77 -13.70
C ARG A 159 14.33 10.82 -13.72
N ASP A 160 14.95 10.22 -12.71
CA ASP A 160 16.35 9.88 -12.79
C ASP A 160 16.49 8.90 -13.96
N ARG A 161 17.21 9.33 -15.01
CA ARG A 161 17.58 8.42 -16.10
C ARG A 161 18.55 7.42 -15.50
N VAL A 162 18.10 6.18 -15.29
CA VAL A 162 18.98 5.04 -15.06
C VAL A 162 19.78 4.77 -16.33
#